data_AF-A0A1H7VUQ0-F1
#
_entry.id   AF-A0A1H7VUQ0-F1
#
_cell.length_a   1.000
_cell.length_b   1.000
_cell.length_c   1.000
_cell.angle_alpha   90.00
_cell.angle_beta   90.00
_cell.angle_gamma   90.00
#
_symmetry.space_group_name_H-M   'P 1'
#
loop_
_entity.id
_entity.type
_entity.pdbx_description
1 polymer ?
#
loop_
_entity_poly.entity_id
_entity_poly.type
_entity_poly.pdbx_seq_one_letter_code
_entity_poly.pdbx_strand_id
1 'polypeptide(L)' 'IINNAGFGQTIRSINGALECDGKNPAQVDSRVNNYNRFLQILGGTAVGNSRC' A
#
# COMPACT_ATOMS: atom_id res chain seq x y z
N ILE A 1 -20.57 6.19 -1.41
CA ILE A 1 -19.62 5.11 -1.05
C ILE A 1 -18.26 5.56 -1.54
N ILE A 2 -17.43 6.14 -0.67
CA ILE A 2 -16.03 6.37 -1.01
C ILE A 2 -15.39 4.99 -0.85
N ASN A 3 -15.08 4.35 -1.99
CA ASN A 3 -14.53 3.00 -1.98
C ASN A 3 -13.29 2.99 -1.09
N ASN A 4 -13.40 2.28 0.02
CA ASN A 4 -12.35 1.99 0.99
C ASN A 4 -11.31 1.05 0.33
N ALA A 5 -10.77 1.46 -0.83
CA ALA A 5 -9.97 0.63 -1.72
C ALA A 5 -8.55 0.36 -1.16
N GLY A 6 -8.27 0.91 0.03
CA GLY A 6 -7.03 0.71 0.76
C GLY A 6 -5.82 1.35 0.10
N PHE A 7 -4.67 1.20 0.75
CA PHE A 7 -3.39 1.71 0.24
C PHE A 7 -2.93 1.00 -1.06
N GLY A 8 -3.46 -0.19 -1.34
CA GLY A 8 -3.14 -0.97 -2.54
C GLY A 8 -3.49 -0.27 -3.85
N GLN A 9 -4.57 0.52 -3.89
CA GLN A 9 -4.87 1.35 -5.06
C GLN A 9 -3.85 2.47 -5.26
N THR A 10 -3.28 3.01 -4.19
CA THR A 10 -2.22 4.02 -4.30
C THR A 10 -0.96 3.41 -4.95
N ILE A 11 -0.56 2.21 -4.51
CA ILE A 11 0.54 1.47 -5.14
C ILE A 11 0.23 1.19 -6.62
N ARG A 12 -1.03 0.80 -6.91
CA ARG A 12 -1.48 0.52 -8.27
C ARG A 12 -1.40 1.74 -9.18
N SER A 13 -1.78 2.92 -8.70
CA SER A 13 -1.68 4.18 -9.46
C SER A 13 -0.25 4.66 -9.67
N ILE A 14 0.68 4.36 -8.76
CA ILE A 14 2.09 4.79 -8.87
C ILE A 14 2.87 3.91 -9.83
N ASN A 15 2.82 2.58 -9.65
CA ASN A 15 3.61 1.64 -10.46
C ASN A 15 2.96 0.26 -10.58
N GLY A 16 1.62 0.21 -10.54
CA GLY A 16 0.91 -1.06 -10.43
C GLY A 16 1.13 -2.02 -11.58
N ALA A 17 1.41 -1.50 -12.78
CA ALA A 17 1.70 -2.34 -13.94
C ALA A 17 2.95 -3.20 -13.77
N LEU A 18 3.90 -2.79 -12.92
CA LEU A 18 5.18 -3.46 -12.66
C LEU A 18 5.23 -4.14 -11.28
N GLU A 19 4.47 -3.64 -10.31
CA GLU A 19 4.58 -4.07 -8.91
C GLU A 19 3.39 -4.93 -8.43
N CYS A 20 2.18 -4.65 -8.91
CA CYS A 20 0.95 -5.36 -8.51
C CYS A 20 0.74 -6.68 -9.27
N ASP A 21 -0.30 -7.42 -8.89
CA ASP A 21 -0.74 -8.69 -9.48
C ASP A 21 0.34 -9.78 -9.39
N GLY A 22 1.13 -9.73 -8.31
CA GLY A 22 2.21 -10.68 -8.02
C GLY A 22 3.51 -10.44 -8.81
N LYS A 23 3.60 -9.34 -9.58
CA LYS A 23 4.78 -9.03 -10.39
C LYS A 23 5.99 -8.62 -9.56
N ASN A 24 5.78 -7.88 -8.47
CA ASN A 24 6.85 -7.57 -7.52
C ASN A 24 6.32 -7.44 -6.07
N PRO A 25 5.97 -8.56 -5.42
CA PRO A 25 5.39 -8.55 -4.08
C PRO A 25 6.31 -7.96 -3.01
N ALA A 26 7.64 -8.10 -3.17
CA ALA A 26 8.61 -7.51 -2.24
C ALA A 26 8.56 -5.98 -2.24
N GLN A 27 8.38 -5.36 -3.41
CA GLN A 27 8.27 -3.91 -3.53
C GLN A 27 6.94 -3.39 -2.98
N VAL A 28 5.84 -4.11 -3.21
CA VAL A 28 4.53 -3.82 -2.62
C VAL A 28 4.63 -3.85 -1.08
N ASP A 29 5.25 -4.89 -0.51
CA ASP A 29 5.43 -5.00 0.95
C ASP A 29 6.31 -3.88 1.51
N SER A 30 7.39 -3.51 0.82
CA SER A 30 8.23 -2.37 1.20
C SER A 30 7.43 -1.06 1.26
N ARG A 31 6.56 -0.81 0.28
CA ARG A 31 5.69 0.37 0.27
C ARG A 31 4.68 0.36 1.42
N VAL A 32 4.04 -0.78 1.69
CA VAL A 32 3.09 -0.93 2.80
C VAL A 32 3.78 -0.70 4.14
N ASN A 33 4.96 -1.28 4.34
CA ASN A 33 5.74 -1.12 5.58
C ASN A 33 6.16 0.34 5.80
N ASN A 34 6.63 1.02 4.77
CA ASN A 34 6.98 2.44 4.86
C ASN A 34 5.76 3.31 5.17
N TYR A 35 4.62 3.05 4.54
CA TYR A 35 3.39 3.77 4.81
C TYR A 35 2.92 3.61 6.26
N ASN A 36 2.94 2.37 6.78
CA ASN A 36 2.59 2.09 8.17
C ASN A 36 3.58 2.75 9.16
N ARG A 37 4.86 2.83 8.82
CA ARG A 37 5.85 3.56 9.62
C ARG A 37 5.55 5.06 9.67
N PHE A 38 5.16 5.67 8.56
CA PHE A 38 4.77 7.08 8.56
C PHE A 38 3.49 7.33 9.36
N LEU A 39 2.51 6.44 9.28
CA LEU A 39 1.30 6.53 10.10
C LEU A 39 1.61 6.47 11.60
N GLN A 40 2.50 5.56 12.02
CA GLN A 40 2.95 5.49 13.43
C GLN A 40 3.58 6.81 13.90
N ILE A 41 4.39 7.47 13.06
CA ILE A 41 5.00 8.77 13.39
C ILE A 41 3.93 9.86 13.50
N LEU A 42 2.92 9.84 12.63
CA LEU A 42 1.86 10.83 12.56
C LEU A 42 0.71 10.57 13.54
N GLY A 43 0.78 9.52 14.37
CA GLY A 43 -0.30 9.11 15.27
C GLY A 43 -1.53 8.51 14.57
N GLY A 44 -1.38 8.11 13.31
CA GLY A 44 -2.40 7.44 12.52
C GLY A 44 -2.44 5.91 12.75
N THR A 45 -3.58 5.30 12.46
CA THR A 45 -3.77 3.86 12.57
C THR A 45 -3.17 3.15 11.36
N ALA A 46 -2.29 2.18 11.60
CA ALA A 46 -1.75 1.33 10.54
C ALA A 46 -2.88 0.63 9.75
N VAL A 47 -2.73 0.56 8.44
CA VAL A 47 -3.67 -0.13 7.56
C VAL A 47 -3.21 -1.57 7.32
N GLY A 48 -4.18 -2.50 7.37
CA GLY A 48 -3.95 -3.90 7.03
C GLY A 48 -3.57 -4.07 5.55
N ASN A 49 -2.83 -5.15 5.27
CA ASN A 49 -2.21 -5.50 3.97
C ASN A 49 -3.15 -5.32 2.78
N SER A 50 -3.24 -4.08 2.30
CA SER A 50 -3.93 -3.71 1.08
C SER A 50 -2.94 -3.93 -0.06
N ARG A 51 -2.63 -5.20 -0.34
CA ARG A 51 -1.81 -5.54 -1.49
C ARG A 51 -2.63 -5.31 -2.76
N CYS A 52 -1.99 -4.68 -3.73
CA CYS A 52 -2.27 -4.92 -5.14
C CYS A 52 -1.27 -5.99 -5.59
#